data_AF-A0A352NB08-F1
#
_entry.id   AF-A0A352NB08-F1
#
_cell.length_a   1.000
_cell.length_b   1.000
_cell.length_c   1.000
_cell.angle_alpha   90.00
_cell.angle_beta   90.00
_cell.angle_gamma   90.00
#
_symmetry.space_group_name_H-M   'P 1'
#
loop_
_entity.id
_entity.type
_entity.pdbx_description
1 polymer ?
#
loop_
_entity_poly.entity_id
_entity_poly.type
_entity_poly.pdbx_seq_one_letter_code
_entity_poly.pdbx_strand_id
1 'polypeptide(L)'
;QAARIFFAGDGANIEVKMLDAFMFAVAVAVAAIPEALSSIVTIVLSVGTNKMAKQHAIIRKLPAVETLGSTSVICTDKTGTLTQNKMTVVDYFLPSGKEESFPAQPDSWRNDEALLVQAAVLCNDSNINEEGQELGDPTEVALIAFSNKVGKPYQELRDAYPRLAELPFDSDRKLMSTINLIDD
;
A
#
# COMPACT_ATOMS: atom_id res chain seq x y z
N GLN A 1 -5.62 -61.04 12.71
CA GLN A 1 -4.95 -61.73 13.84
C GLN A 1 -5.91 -62.55 14.70
N ALA A 2 -7.12 -62.07 15.01
CA ALA A 2 -8.14 -62.85 15.76
C ALA A 2 -8.46 -64.23 15.16
N ALA A 3 -8.62 -64.36 13.84
CA ALA A 3 -8.82 -65.66 13.17
C ALA A 3 -7.61 -66.60 13.37
N ARG A 4 -6.39 -66.07 13.41
CA ARG A 4 -5.17 -66.86 13.61
C ARG A 4 -5.09 -67.42 15.02
N ILE A 5 -5.59 -66.69 16.02
CA ILE A 5 -5.66 -67.11 17.42
C ILE A 5 -6.74 -68.17 17.64
N PHE A 6 -7.87 -68.06 16.95
CA PHE A 6 -8.99 -69.00 17.04
C PHE A 6 -8.72 -70.32 16.29
N PHE A 7 -8.00 -70.28 15.16
CA PHE A 7 -7.69 -71.46 14.34
C PHE A 7 -6.32 -72.10 14.62
N ALA A 8 -5.37 -71.41 15.27
CA ALA A 8 -4.12 -72.01 15.73
C ALA A 8 -4.32 -72.61 17.13
N GLY A 9 -4.69 -73.90 17.17
CA GLY A 9 -4.84 -74.72 18.37
C GLY A 9 -3.52 -74.99 19.10
N ASP A 10 -2.87 -73.91 19.54
CA ASP A 10 -1.65 -73.94 20.33
C ASP A 10 -1.98 -73.53 21.77
N GLY A 11 -1.60 -74.35 22.76
CA GLY A 11 -2.02 -74.33 24.17
C GLY A 11 -1.59 -73.12 25.00
N ALA A 12 -1.25 -72.00 24.36
CA ALA A 12 -1.01 -70.73 25.01
C ALA A 12 -2.34 -70.05 25.42
N ASN A 13 -2.40 -69.58 26.67
CA ASN A 13 -3.56 -68.95 27.31
C ASN A 13 -4.26 -67.95 26.36
N ILE A 14 -5.54 -68.22 26.06
CA ILE A 14 -6.37 -67.41 25.15
C ILE A 14 -6.42 -65.94 25.59
N GLU A 15 -6.37 -65.69 26.90
CA GLU A 15 -6.27 -64.35 27.48
C GLU A 15 -5.01 -63.60 27.00
N VAL A 16 -3.86 -64.27 26.98
CA VAL A 16 -2.58 -63.69 26.53
C VAL A 16 -2.65 -63.36 25.04
N LYS A 17 -3.20 -64.27 24.21
CA LYS A 17 -3.34 -64.04 22.77
C LYS A 17 -4.31 -62.91 22.44
N MET A 18 -5.42 -62.78 23.17
CA MET A 18 -6.34 -61.64 23.00
C MET A 18 -5.69 -60.32 23.42
N LEU A 19 -4.93 -60.32 24.50
CA LEU A 19 -4.17 -59.16 24.95
C LEU A 19 -3.12 -58.76 23.91
N ASP A 20 -2.41 -59.72 23.31
CA ASP A 20 -1.46 -59.45 22.22
C ASP A 20 -2.14 -58.85 20.98
N ALA A 21 -3.31 -59.37 20.59
CA ALA A 21 -4.07 -58.82 19.46
C ALA A 21 -4.58 -57.40 19.74
N PHE A 22 -4.99 -57.13 20.98
CA PHE A 22 -5.39 -55.79 21.42
C PHE A 22 -4.21 -54.83 21.44
N MET A 23 -3.08 -55.23 22.04
CA MET A 23 -1.84 -54.45 22.07
C MET A 23 -1.32 -54.17 20.65
N PHE A 24 -1.43 -55.13 19.74
CA PHE A 24 -1.08 -54.93 18.34
C PHE A 24 -2.02 -53.93 17.64
N ALA A 25 -3.33 -54.00 17.89
CA ALA A 25 -4.28 -53.03 17.34
C ALA A 25 -4.00 -51.60 17.84
N VAL A 26 -3.69 -51.44 19.13
CA VAL A 26 -3.29 -50.14 19.71
C VAL A 26 -1.98 -49.65 19.10
N ALA A 27 -0.98 -50.52 18.94
CA ALA A 27 0.30 -50.16 18.35
C ALA A 27 0.15 -49.65 16.89
N VAL A 28 -0.67 -50.33 16.08
CA VAL A 28 -0.96 -49.89 14.70
C VAL A 28 -1.74 -48.58 14.69
N ALA A 29 -2.71 -48.41 15.60
CA ALA A 29 -3.48 -47.18 15.71
C ALA A 29 -2.60 -45.98 16.07
N VAL A 30 -1.69 -46.12 17.05
CA VAL A 30 -0.73 -45.07 17.43
C VAL A 30 0.25 -44.78 16.29
N ALA A 31 0.77 -45.82 15.62
CA ALA A 31 1.70 -45.65 14.50
C ALA A 31 1.08 -44.90 13.30
N ALA A 32 -0.24 -44.91 13.16
CA ALA A 32 -0.94 -44.19 12.10
C ALA A 32 -1.17 -42.69 12.42
N ILE A 33 -0.97 -42.25 13.67
CA ILE A 33 -1.15 -40.85 14.05
C ILE A 33 0.08 -40.05 13.60
N PRO A 34 -0.08 -39.06 12.71
CA PRO A 34 1.05 -38.28 12.24
C PRO A 34 1.37 -37.16 13.23
N GLU A 35 1.95 -37.50 14.37
CA GLU A 35 2.27 -36.57 15.48
C GLU A 35 3.15 -35.40 15.05
N ALA A 36 4.04 -35.61 14.07
CA ALA A 36 4.95 -34.58 13.56
C ALA A 36 4.31 -33.61 12.54
N LEU A 37 3.09 -33.89 12.07
CA LEU A 37 2.48 -33.11 10.98
C LEU A 37 2.25 -31.64 11.37
N SER A 38 1.78 -31.39 12.59
CA SER A 38 1.53 -30.03 13.10
C SER A 38 2.82 -29.21 13.16
N SER A 39 3.94 -29.83 13.55
CA SER A 39 5.27 -29.22 13.60
C SER A 39 5.80 -28.91 12.20
N ILE A 40 5.69 -29.85 11.26
CA ILE A 40 6.16 -29.67 9.88
C ILE A 40 5.40 -28.54 9.19
N VAL A 41 4.07 -28.52 9.32
CA VAL A 41 3.23 -27.44 8.75
C VAL A 41 3.66 -26.08 9.30
N THR A 42 3.89 -26.00 10.61
CA THR A 42 4.34 -24.75 11.26
C THR A 42 5.71 -24.30 10.75
N ILE A 43 6.66 -25.22 10.58
CA ILE A 43 8.00 -24.91 10.03
C ILE A 43 7.88 -24.38 8.59
N VAL A 44 7.11 -25.06 7.74
CA VAL A 44 6.92 -24.65 6.34
C VAL A 44 6.25 -23.27 6.25
N LEU A 45 5.20 -23.02 7.03
CA LEU A 45 4.53 -21.72 7.09
C LEU A 45 5.45 -20.63 7.65
N SER A 46 6.32 -20.96 8.62
CA SER A 46 7.31 -20.02 9.19
C SER A 46 8.38 -19.63 8.17
N VAL A 47 8.86 -20.59 7.37
CA VAL A 47 9.78 -20.32 6.26
C VAL A 47 9.11 -19.42 5.22
N GLY A 48 7.87 -19.70 4.85
CA GLY A 48 7.07 -18.86 3.95
C GLY A 48 6.88 -17.44 4.49
N THR A 49 6.54 -17.32 5.77
CA THR A 49 6.39 -16.04 6.48
C THR A 49 7.67 -15.23 6.48
N ASN A 50 8.83 -15.86 6.75
CA ASN A 50 10.14 -15.20 6.72
C ASN A 50 10.47 -14.69 5.31
N LYS A 51 10.15 -15.46 4.26
CA LYS A 51 10.32 -15.02 2.87
C LYS A 51 9.45 -13.79 2.55
N MET A 52 8.19 -13.77 2.99
CA MET A 52 7.28 -12.62 2.81
C MET A 52 7.78 -11.38 3.56
N ALA A 53 8.28 -11.55 4.79
CA ALA A 53 8.84 -10.45 5.58
C ALA A 53 10.06 -9.81 4.91
N LYS A 54 10.93 -10.61 4.27
CA LYS A 54 12.05 -10.10 3.45
C LYS A 54 11.60 -9.30 2.22
N GLN A 55 10.33 -9.45 1.81
CA GLN A 55 9.69 -8.67 0.75
C GLN A 55 8.79 -7.55 1.32
N HIS A 56 9.05 -7.11 2.56
CA HIS A 56 8.30 -6.06 3.25
C HIS A 56 6.81 -6.38 3.53
N ALA A 57 6.41 -7.66 3.46
CA ALA A 57 5.07 -8.11 3.83
C ALA A 57 5.07 -8.76 5.23
N ILE A 58 4.55 -8.03 6.23
CA ILE A 58 4.51 -8.49 7.62
C ILE A 58 3.30 -9.38 7.84
N ILE A 59 3.53 -10.68 8.05
CA ILE A 59 2.48 -11.65 8.34
C ILE A 59 2.29 -11.82 9.85
N ARG A 60 1.10 -11.46 10.35
CA ARG A 60 0.77 -11.58 11.79
C ARG A 60 0.31 -12.97 12.21
N LYS A 61 -0.15 -13.80 11.26
CA LYS A 61 -0.67 -15.15 11.50
C LYS A 61 -0.13 -16.09 10.42
N LEU A 62 0.59 -17.14 10.81
CA LEU A 62 1.23 -18.08 9.88
C LEU A 62 0.28 -18.65 8.78
N PRO A 63 -0.98 -19.03 9.08
CA PRO A 63 -1.90 -19.55 8.04
C PRO A 63 -2.27 -18.54 6.95
N ALA A 64 -2.03 -17.24 7.16
CA ALA A 64 -2.33 -16.23 6.16
C ALA A 64 -1.47 -16.37 4.90
N VAL A 65 -0.28 -16.98 4.99
CA VAL A 65 0.58 -17.26 3.82
C VAL A 65 -0.11 -18.22 2.86
N GLU A 66 -0.74 -19.27 3.37
CA GLU A 66 -1.50 -20.24 2.57
C GLU A 66 -2.79 -19.61 2.01
N THR A 67 -3.48 -18.82 2.83
CA THR A 67 -4.69 -18.12 2.41
C THR A 67 -4.38 -17.22 1.21
N LEU A 68 -3.30 -16.44 1.25
CA LEU A 68 -2.90 -15.57 0.14
C LEU A 68 -2.60 -16.35 -1.14
N GLY A 69 -1.98 -17.53 -1.03
CA GLY A 69 -1.68 -18.39 -2.17
C GLY A 69 -2.90 -19.06 -2.80
N SER A 70 -4.01 -19.15 -2.06
CA SER A 70 -5.28 -19.74 -2.52
C SER A 70 -6.38 -18.71 -2.82
N THR A 71 -6.08 -17.41 -2.65
CA THR A 71 -7.01 -16.31 -2.94
C THR A 71 -7.37 -16.26 -4.42
N SER A 72 -8.67 -16.32 -4.73
CA SER A 72 -9.21 -16.17 -6.08
C SER A 72 -9.81 -14.79 -6.37
N VAL A 73 -10.14 -14.02 -5.33
CA VAL A 73 -10.74 -12.68 -5.43
C VAL A 73 -10.03 -11.74 -4.47
N ILE A 74 -9.58 -10.59 -4.99
CA ILE A 74 -8.95 -9.53 -4.20
C ILE A 74 -9.91 -8.34 -4.13
N CYS A 75 -10.42 -8.07 -2.93
CA CYS A 75 -11.13 -6.83 -2.64
C CYS A 75 -10.10 -5.81 -2.14
N THR A 76 -9.91 -4.72 -2.89
CA THR A 76 -8.97 -3.66 -2.55
C THR A 76 -9.74 -2.38 -2.23
N ASP A 77 -9.25 -1.63 -1.25
CA ASP A 77 -9.67 -0.25 -1.07
C ASP A 77 -9.01 0.63 -2.14
N LYS A 78 -9.60 1.79 -2.46
CA LYS A 78 -9.05 2.74 -3.42
C LYS A 78 -8.04 3.66 -2.74
N THR A 79 -8.49 4.42 -1.75
CA THR A 79 -7.73 5.52 -1.18
C THR A 79 -6.68 4.99 -0.21
N GLY A 80 -5.41 5.30 -0.45
CA GLY A 80 -4.30 4.82 0.40
C GLY A 80 -3.90 3.37 0.19
N THR A 81 -4.57 2.64 -0.72
CA THR A 81 -4.18 1.29 -1.15
C THR A 81 -3.84 1.26 -2.64
N LEU A 82 -4.79 1.59 -3.52
CA LEU A 82 -4.51 1.75 -4.96
C LEU A 82 -3.91 3.12 -5.28
N THR A 83 -4.35 4.15 -4.57
CA THR A 83 -3.83 5.52 -4.71
C THR A 83 -2.91 5.86 -3.56
N GLN A 84 -2.01 6.82 -3.77
CA GLN A 84 -1.07 7.29 -2.75
C GLN A 84 -1.72 8.15 -1.66
N ASN A 85 -3.06 8.31 -1.69
CA ASN A 85 -3.80 9.27 -0.85
C ASN A 85 -3.18 10.68 -0.87
N LYS A 86 -2.68 11.08 -2.04
CA LYS A 86 -2.04 12.38 -2.28
C LYS A 86 -2.66 13.00 -3.51
N MET A 87 -3.18 14.22 -3.37
CA MET A 87 -3.69 14.98 -4.51
C MET A 87 -2.51 15.37 -5.40
N THR A 88 -2.68 15.26 -6.72
CA THR A 88 -1.61 15.51 -7.69
C THR A 88 -2.21 16.09 -8.95
N VAL A 89 -1.58 17.13 -9.50
CA VAL A 89 -1.95 17.68 -10.80
C VAL A 89 -1.64 16.64 -11.88
N VAL A 90 -2.68 16.21 -12.59
CA VAL A 90 -2.60 15.20 -13.65
C VAL A 90 -2.73 15.78 -15.05
N ASP A 91 -3.31 16.97 -15.17
CA ASP A 91 -3.69 17.56 -16.44
C ASP A 91 -3.81 19.08 -16.35
N TYR A 92 -3.70 19.76 -17.49
CA TYR A 92 -3.82 21.21 -17.61
C TYR A 92 -4.52 21.59 -18.92
N PHE A 93 -5.04 22.81 -18.96
CA PHE A 93 -5.71 23.35 -20.13
C PHE A 93 -5.23 24.78 -20.40
N LEU A 94 -4.89 25.04 -21.66
CA LEU A 94 -4.56 26.37 -22.15
C LEU A 94 -5.35 26.65 -23.43
N PRO A 95 -5.88 27.89 -23.61
CA PRO A 95 -6.60 28.27 -24.83
C PRO A 95 -5.75 28.16 -26.11
N SER A 96 -4.43 28.28 -25.99
CA SER A 96 -3.47 28.15 -27.10
C SER A 96 -3.34 26.71 -27.62
N GLY A 97 -3.91 25.74 -26.91
CA GLY A 97 -3.81 24.32 -27.22
C GLY A 97 -3.21 23.54 -26.06
N LYS A 98 -3.54 22.24 -26.04
CA LYS A 98 -3.08 21.28 -25.05
C LYS A 98 -2.02 20.39 -25.66
N GLU A 99 -0.87 20.26 -25.01
CA GLU A 99 0.12 19.24 -25.33
C GLU A 99 -0.12 17.97 -24.49
N GLU A 100 0.53 16.86 -24.85
CA GLU A 100 0.39 15.60 -24.11
C GLU A 100 0.90 15.69 -22.66
N SER A 101 1.85 16.59 -22.40
CA SER A 101 2.45 16.79 -21.08
C SER A 101 2.93 18.22 -20.88
N PHE A 102 2.83 18.72 -19.65
CA PHE A 102 3.39 20.02 -19.30
C PHE A 102 4.93 19.99 -19.39
N PRO A 103 5.60 20.99 -19.98
CA PRO A 103 7.05 20.95 -20.15
C PRO A 103 7.79 20.92 -18.81
N ALA A 104 8.77 20.01 -18.68
CA ALA A 104 9.40 19.70 -17.40
C ALA A 104 10.36 20.79 -16.88
N GLN A 105 10.76 21.75 -17.72
CA GLN A 105 11.71 22.80 -17.37
C GLN A 105 11.22 24.18 -17.77
N PRO A 106 11.44 25.23 -16.94
CA PRO A 106 10.95 26.58 -17.20
C PRO A 106 11.43 27.21 -18.51
N ASP A 107 12.64 26.87 -18.97
CA ASP A 107 13.23 27.42 -20.19
C ASP A 107 12.46 27.04 -21.47
N SER A 108 11.64 25.99 -21.39
CA SER A 108 10.82 25.50 -22.50
C SER A 108 9.38 26.01 -22.46
N TRP A 109 9.02 26.82 -21.46
CA TRP A 109 7.64 27.26 -21.26
C TRP A 109 7.25 28.34 -22.25
N ARG A 110 6.02 28.23 -22.74
CA ARG A 110 5.32 29.35 -23.35
C ARG A 110 4.89 30.35 -22.27
N ASN A 111 4.60 31.58 -22.68
CA ASN A 111 4.19 32.63 -21.75
C ASN A 111 2.92 32.28 -20.96
N ASP A 112 1.96 31.61 -21.59
CA ASP A 112 0.71 31.17 -20.96
C ASP A 112 0.91 30.01 -19.99
N GLU A 113 1.85 29.10 -20.26
CA GLU A 113 2.29 28.06 -19.32
C GLU A 113 2.95 28.65 -18.08
N ALA A 114 3.83 29.64 -18.27
CA ALA A 114 4.46 30.36 -17.17
C ALA A 114 3.42 31.09 -16.32
N LEU A 115 2.46 31.79 -16.96
CA LEU A 115 1.36 32.47 -16.26
C LEU A 115 0.46 31.50 -15.50
N LEU A 116 0.18 30.31 -16.05
CA LEU A 116 -0.61 29.28 -15.37
C LEU A 116 0.07 28.82 -14.07
N VAL A 117 1.37 28.54 -14.12
CA VAL A 117 2.13 28.14 -12.92
C VAL A 117 2.22 29.29 -11.91
N GLN A 118 2.47 30.52 -12.37
CA GLN A 118 2.46 31.69 -11.50
C GLN A 118 1.11 31.87 -10.80
N ALA A 119 0.00 31.79 -11.54
CA ALA A 119 -1.34 31.90 -10.95
C ALA A 119 -1.61 30.81 -9.90
N ALA A 120 -1.20 29.57 -10.19
CA ALA A 120 -1.35 28.42 -9.30
C ALA A 120 -0.54 28.54 -7.99
N VAL A 121 0.59 29.24 -8.02
CA VAL A 121 1.48 29.44 -6.86
C VAL A 121 1.15 30.69 -6.05
N LEU A 122 0.85 31.81 -6.72
CA LEU A 122 0.64 33.10 -6.07
C LEU A 122 -0.74 33.23 -5.43
N CYS A 123 -1.76 32.61 -6.02
CA CYS A 123 -3.12 32.54 -5.47
C CYS A 123 -3.33 31.23 -4.69
N ASN A 124 -2.49 31.01 -3.68
CA ASN A 124 -2.43 29.75 -2.92
C ASN A 124 -1.89 30.01 -1.52
N ASP A 125 -2.50 29.43 -0.48
CA ASP A 125 -2.12 29.64 0.94
C ASP A 125 -1.33 28.48 1.53
N SER A 126 -1.17 27.39 0.77
CA SER A 126 -0.48 26.20 1.21
C SER A 126 1.04 26.40 1.26
N ASN A 127 1.70 25.56 2.05
CA ASN A 127 3.14 25.58 2.25
C ASN A 127 3.69 24.14 2.36
N ILE A 128 4.91 23.94 1.92
CA ILE A 128 5.67 22.70 2.13
C ILE A 128 6.93 23.08 2.90
N ASN A 129 7.05 22.60 4.14
CA ASN A 129 8.18 22.94 5.00
C ASN A 129 9.47 22.20 4.58
N GLU A 130 10.60 22.52 5.22
CA GLU A 130 11.91 21.93 4.92
C GLU A 130 11.97 20.40 5.15
N GLU A 131 11.10 19.88 6.02
CA GLU A 131 10.96 18.44 6.29
C GLU A 131 10.06 17.72 5.26
N GLY A 132 9.50 18.46 4.28
CA GLY A 132 8.59 17.94 3.27
C GLY A 132 7.15 17.74 3.76
N GLN A 133 6.80 18.29 4.93
CA GLN A 133 5.45 18.28 5.46
C GLN A 133 4.58 19.31 4.73
N GLU A 134 3.44 18.84 4.24
CA GLU A 134 2.46 19.62 3.49
C GLU A 134 1.45 20.26 4.46
N LEU A 135 1.30 21.59 4.38
CA LEU A 135 0.40 22.39 5.19
C LEU A 135 -0.59 23.12 4.28
N GLY A 136 -1.88 22.91 4.49
CA GLY A 136 -2.95 23.54 3.70
C GLY A 136 -3.93 22.52 3.11
N ASP A 137 -4.77 22.97 2.18
CA ASP A 137 -5.70 22.09 1.47
C ASP A 137 -4.94 21.17 0.51
N PRO A 138 -5.28 19.86 0.41
CA PRO A 138 -4.58 18.94 -0.49
C PRO A 138 -4.54 19.39 -1.96
N THR A 139 -5.54 20.13 -2.43
CA THR A 139 -5.60 20.64 -3.80
C THR A 139 -4.59 21.75 -4.02
N GLU A 140 -4.53 22.70 -3.08
CA GLU A 140 -3.57 23.81 -3.13
C GLU A 140 -2.12 23.32 -2.97
N VAL A 141 -1.90 22.38 -2.05
CA VAL A 141 -0.60 21.69 -1.90
C VAL A 141 -0.18 21.04 -3.22
N ALA A 142 -1.10 20.38 -3.93
CA ALA A 142 -0.80 19.75 -5.21
C ALA A 142 -0.34 20.75 -6.27
N LEU A 143 -0.86 21.99 -6.25
CA LEU A 143 -0.47 23.05 -7.19
C LEU A 143 0.95 23.57 -6.94
N ILE A 144 1.33 23.83 -5.69
CA ILE A 144 2.71 24.25 -5.36
C ILE A 144 3.71 23.10 -5.52
N ALA A 145 3.30 21.86 -5.23
CA ALA A 145 4.10 20.67 -5.49
C ALA A 145 4.32 20.46 -7.00
N PHE A 146 3.31 20.77 -7.82
CA PHE A 146 3.43 20.75 -9.27
C PHE A 146 4.47 21.76 -9.76
N SER A 147 4.44 23.00 -9.28
CA SER A 147 5.45 24.02 -9.59
C SER A 147 6.88 23.54 -9.30
N ASN A 148 7.10 22.97 -8.11
CA ASN A 148 8.39 22.39 -7.74
C ASN A 148 8.82 21.26 -8.69
N LYS A 149 7.88 20.40 -9.08
CA LYS A 149 8.13 19.27 -9.99
C LYS A 149 8.55 19.72 -11.39
N VAL A 150 8.02 20.83 -11.88
CA VAL A 150 8.34 21.39 -13.21
C VAL A 150 9.55 22.35 -13.19
N GLY A 151 10.35 22.30 -12.12
CA GLY A 151 11.62 23.03 -12.05
C GLY A 151 11.49 24.51 -11.67
N LYS A 152 10.32 24.95 -11.18
CA LYS A 152 10.13 26.31 -10.66
C LYS A 152 9.71 26.27 -9.19
N PRO A 153 10.67 26.37 -8.25
CA PRO A 153 10.34 26.34 -6.82
C PRO A 153 9.30 27.40 -6.45
N TYR A 154 8.24 26.99 -5.75
CA TYR A 154 7.12 27.90 -5.46
C TYR A 154 7.54 29.08 -4.55
N GLN A 155 8.56 28.87 -3.69
CA GLN A 155 9.10 29.91 -2.82
C GLN A 155 9.77 31.03 -3.64
N GLU A 156 10.57 30.68 -4.65
CA GLU A 156 11.19 31.68 -5.54
C GLU A 156 10.14 32.56 -6.23
N LEU A 157 9.00 31.99 -6.63
CA LEU A 157 7.91 32.75 -7.22
C LEU A 157 7.25 33.70 -6.19
N ARG A 158 7.02 33.24 -4.97
CA ARG A 158 6.43 34.07 -3.90
C ARG A 158 7.37 35.18 -3.46
N ASP A 159 8.68 34.92 -3.44
CA ASP A 159 9.70 35.91 -3.11
C ASP A 159 9.84 36.96 -4.23
N ALA A 160 9.77 36.53 -5.50
CA ALA A 160 9.83 37.43 -6.65
C ALA A 160 8.57 38.29 -6.82
N TYR A 161 7.40 37.78 -6.42
CA TYR A 161 6.11 38.46 -6.55
C TYR A 161 5.41 38.58 -5.19
N PRO A 162 5.86 39.48 -4.30
CA PRO A 162 5.34 39.55 -2.95
C PRO A 162 3.85 39.94 -2.94
N ARG A 163 3.08 39.22 -2.11
CA ARG A 163 1.64 39.43 -1.96
C ARG A 163 1.34 40.73 -1.21
N LEU A 164 0.56 41.59 -1.84
CA LEU A 164 0.12 42.90 -1.31
C LEU A 164 -1.24 42.83 -0.62
N ALA A 165 -2.16 42.02 -1.15
CA ALA A 165 -3.49 41.85 -0.59
C ALA A 165 -4.09 40.49 -0.96
N GLU A 166 -5.07 40.06 -0.18
CA GLU A 166 -5.82 38.83 -0.45
C GLU A 166 -7.29 38.96 -0.08
N LEU A 167 -8.09 38.19 -0.80
CA LEU A 167 -9.41 37.77 -0.40
C LEU A 167 -9.38 36.24 -0.38
N PRO A 168 -9.43 35.61 0.81
CA PRO A 168 -9.35 34.16 0.92
C PRO A 168 -10.54 33.49 0.22
N PHE A 169 -10.46 32.17 0.06
CA PHE A 169 -11.56 31.42 -0.53
C PHE A 169 -12.86 31.67 0.24
N ASP A 170 -13.85 32.17 -0.48
CA ASP A 170 -15.17 32.46 0.05
C ASP A 170 -16.19 31.55 -0.66
N SER A 171 -17.07 30.90 0.12
CA SER A 171 -18.02 29.93 -0.43
C SER A 171 -19.14 30.55 -1.25
N ASP A 172 -19.47 31.82 -1.01
CA ASP A 172 -20.48 32.54 -1.80
C ASP A 172 -19.88 32.99 -3.14
N ARG A 173 -18.63 33.46 -3.14
CA ARG A 173 -17.87 33.85 -4.35
C ARG A 173 -17.31 32.64 -5.12
N LYS A 174 -17.11 31.52 -4.44
CA LYS A 174 -16.48 30.27 -4.93
C LYS A 174 -15.08 30.47 -5.52
N LEU A 175 -14.34 31.46 -5.02
CA LEU A 175 -13.01 31.79 -5.52
C LEU A 175 -12.16 32.49 -4.46
N MET A 176 -10.85 32.35 -4.62
CA MET A 176 -9.82 33.11 -3.94
C MET A 176 -9.30 34.20 -4.87
N SER A 177 -8.77 35.29 -4.33
CA SER A 177 -8.09 36.33 -5.12
C SER A 177 -6.89 36.88 -4.38
N THR A 178 -5.76 37.04 -5.06
CA THR A 178 -4.57 37.69 -4.50
C THR A 178 -4.10 38.82 -5.41
N ILE A 179 -3.51 39.84 -4.80
CA ILE A 179 -2.82 40.94 -5.48
C ILE A 179 -1.35 40.80 -5.12
N ASN A 180 -0.49 40.72 -6.13
CA ASN A 180 0.95 40.57 -5.95
C ASN A 180 1.66 41.69 -6.70
N LEU A 181 2.79 42.15 -6.16
CA LEU A 181 3.65 43.11 -6.85
C LEU A 181 4.37 42.39 -8.00
N ILE A 182 4.36 42.99 -9.19
CA ILE A 182 5.14 42.55 -10.34
C ILE A 182 6.09 43.70 -10.64
N ASP A 183 7.36 43.53 -10.28
CA ASP A 183 8.39 44.48 -10.66
C ASP A 183 8.77 44.23 -12.13
N ASP A 184 8.62 45.25 -12.98
CA ASP A 184 9.03 45.28 -14.40
C ASP A 184 10.55 45.39 -14.56
#